data_AF-A0A182EKS1-F1
#
_entry.id   AF-A0A182EKS1-F1
#
_cell.length_a   1.000
_cell.length_b   1.000
_cell.length_c   1.000
_cell.angle_alpha   90.00
_cell.angle_beta   90.00
_cell.angle_gamma   90.00
#
_symmetry.space_group_name_H-M   'P 1'
#
loop_
_entity.id
_entity.type
_entity.pdbx_description
1 polymer ?
#
loop_
_entity_poly.entity_id
_entity_poly.type
_entity_poly.pdbx_seq_one_letter_code
_entity_poly.pdbx_strand_id
1 'polypeptide(L)'
;MLDQIIQSHPSTVLSSTLLVSTIDGYLKGIDFHSGEVKWSLKEDPVLISPKTIRRGFTFIPDPQDGGLYILKDGQLKKLPYSIPQLVSASPCRTADGVLYAGSKKDVWLEIDPNKGIKVGELSQSQADRQCPLNKNTSILIGRSEYKLTMMDPENRDRQWNATFTDYSSHLLSIDPSYPYQHFTSTVDGQVLAVNVAEGNVVWKIDVGNTVVAMYILQSDGLHKLSYTVVGKETLEEFVKCFKKHEITGVGLPAIYLSLIFI
;
A
#
# COMPACT_ATOMS: atom_id res chain seq x y z
N MET A 1 -8.80 -13.12 -28.76
CA MET A 1 -9.59 -13.94 -27.80
C MET A 1 -8.96 -13.83 -26.39
N LEU A 2 -8.66 -12.60 -25.96
CA LEU A 2 -8.21 -12.21 -24.61
C LEU A 2 -8.82 -10.85 -24.23
N ASP A 3 -9.21 -10.04 -25.23
CA ASP A 3 -9.85 -8.73 -25.05
C ASP A 3 -11.34 -8.76 -24.67
N GLN A 4 -11.90 -9.93 -24.30
CA GLN A 4 -13.32 -10.07 -23.93
C GLN A 4 -13.57 -10.41 -22.45
N ILE A 5 -12.53 -10.51 -21.61
CA ILE A 5 -12.71 -10.83 -20.18
C ILE A 5 -12.86 -9.55 -19.32
N ILE A 6 -12.50 -8.37 -19.84
CA ILE A 6 -12.67 -7.09 -19.15
C ILE A 6 -13.94 -6.39 -19.67
N GLN A 7 -15.10 -6.99 -19.43
CA GLN A 7 -16.37 -6.24 -19.44
C GLN A 7 -17.01 -6.35 -18.05
N SER A 8 -16.38 -5.70 -17.06
CA SER A 8 -17.13 -5.29 -15.89
C SER A 8 -18.16 -4.25 -16.35
N HIS A 9 -19.42 -4.50 -16.01
CA HIS A 9 -20.52 -3.59 -16.31
C HIS A 9 -20.26 -2.23 -15.64
N PRO A 10 -20.75 -1.10 -16.19
CA PRO A 10 -20.63 0.20 -15.56
C PRO A 10 -21.57 0.24 -14.35
N SER A 11 -21.13 -0.34 -13.23
CA SER A 11 -21.68 0.03 -11.94
C SER A 11 -21.06 1.37 -11.60
N THR A 12 -21.82 2.43 -11.84
CA THR A 12 -21.60 3.80 -11.36
C THR A 12 -21.65 3.83 -9.85
N VAL A 13 -20.73 3.12 -9.21
CA VAL A 13 -20.31 3.38 -7.84
C VAL A 13 -19.01 4.13 -8.04
N LEU A 14 -19.11 5.44 -8.26
CA LEU A 14 -18.03 6.34 -7.84
C LEU A 14 -18.00 6.14 -6.33
N SER A 15 -17.26 5.12 -5.88
CA SER A 15 -17.19 4.83 -4.47
C SER A 15 -16.55 6.05 -3.87
N SER A 16 -17.27 6.74 -2.99
CA SER A 16 -16.71 7.86 -2.23
C SER A 16 -15.72 7.35 -1.17
N THR A 17 -15.02 6.25 -1.46
CA THR A 17 -14.28 5.45 -0.50
C THR A 17 -12.81 5.40 -0.92
N LEU A 18 -12.00 6.09 -0.14
CA LEU A 18 -10.56 5.94 -0.11
C LEU A 18 -10.22 4.69 0.71
N LEU A 19 -9.44 3.77 0.15
CA LEU A 19 -8.89 2.64 0.88
C LEU A 19 -7.49 2.97 1.37
N VAL A 20 -7.24 2.82 2.67
CA VAL A 20 -5.92 3.03 3.28
C VAL A 20 -5.42 1.71 3.86
N SER A 21 -4.27 1.25 3.37
CA SER A 21 -3.59 0.06 3.87
C SER A 21 -2.50 0.45 4.86
N THR A 22 -2.47 -0.21 6.01
CA THR A 22 -1.44 -0.01 7.04
C THR A 22 -0.50 -1.21 7.15
N ILE A 23 0.71 -0.97 7.65
CA ILE A 23 1.77 -1.98 7.73
C ILE A 23 1.38 -3.23 8.54
N ASP A 24 0.52 -3.06 9.54
CA ASP A 24 0.05 -4.14 10.39
C ASP A 24 -1.07 -4.98 9.74
N GLY A 25 -1.51 -4.65 8.52
CA GLY A 25 -2.47 -5.45 7.75
C GLY A 25 -3.93 -5.00 7.87
N TYR A 26 -4.19 -3.78 8.37
CA TYR A 26 -5.53 -3.21 8.22
C TYR A 26 -5.71 -2.57 6.85
N LEU A 27 -6.89 -2.78 6.26
CA LEU A 27 -7.41 -2.04 5.14
C LEU A 27 -8.64 -1.27 5.61
N LYS A 28 -8.60 0.06 5.58
CA LYS A 28 -9.67 0.94 6.06
C LYS A 28 -10.36 1.62 4.89
N GLY A 29 -11.69 1.56 4.86
CA GLY A 29 -12.50 2.36 3.96
C GLY A 29 -12.82 3.69 4.62
N ILE A 30 -12.41 4.80 4.00
CA ILE A 30 -12.57 6.16 4.49
C ILE A 30 -13.42 6.92 3.48
N ASP A 31 -14.41 7.69 3.94
CA ASP A 31 -15.10 8.62 3.05
C ASP A 31 -14.13 9.69 2.57
N PHE A 32 -13.88 9.78 1.26
CA PHE A 32 -12.83 10.67 0.77
C PHE A 32 -13.22 12.16 0.87
N HIS A 33 -14.50 12.51 1.10
CA HIS A 33 -14.96 13.89 1.32
C HIS A 33 -14.91 14.29 2.79
N SER A 34 -15.39 13.45 3.72
CA SER A 34 -15.43 13.79 5.14
C SER A 34 -14.20 13.34 5.94
N GLY A 35 -13.45 12.36 5.43
CA GLY A 35 -12.35 11.72 6.16
C GLY A 35 -12.81 10.74 7.24
N GLU A 36 -14.10 10.39 7.30
CA GLU A 36 -14.62 9.45 8.30
C GLU A 36 -14.32 7.98 7.92
N VAL A 37 -13.90 7.17 8.90
CA VAL A 37 -13.73 5.72 8.70
C VAL A 37 -15.11 5.07 8.62
N LYS A 38 -15.44 4.53 7.44
CA LYS A 38 -16.66 3.73 7.23
C LYS A 38 -16.52 2.32 7.80
N TRP A 39 -15.36 1.70 7.59
CA TRP A 39 -15.10 0.32 7.99
C TRP A 39 -13.60 0.00 8.05
N SER A 40 -13.27 -1.15 8.66
CA SER A 40 -11.91 -1.65 8.78
C SER A 40 -11.89 -3.17 8.61
N LEU A 41 -11.04 -3.66 7.72
CA LEU A 41 -10.78 -5.08 7.47
C LEU A 41 -9.37 -5.42 7.96
N LYS A 42 -9.22 -6.56 8.66
CA LYS A 42 -7.93 -7.04 9.16
C LYS A 42 -7.50 -8.30 8.42
N GLU A 43 -6.32 -8.24 7.80
CA GLU A 43 -5.62 -9.36 7.21
C GLU A 43 -4.23 -9.51 7.86
N ASP A 44 -3.43 -10.46 7.36
CA ASP A 44 -2.04 -10.60 7.77
C ASP A 44 -1.24 -9.31 7.48
N PRO A 45 -0.23 -8.99 8.32
CA PRO A 45 0.63 -7.84 8.11
C PRO A 45 1.24 -7.78 6.71
N VAL A 46 1.41 -6.55 6.20
CA VAL A 46 1.95 -6.28 4.87
C VAL A 46 3.38 -6.79 4.73
N LEU A 47 4.15 -6.72 5.83
CA LEU A 47 5.54 -7.11 5.84
C LEU A 47 5.90 -7.88 7.11
N ILE A 48 6.48 -9.06 6.94
CA ILE A 48 7.02 -9.90 8.00
C ILE A 48 8.48 -10.19 7.66
N SER A 49 9.41 -9.70 8.48
CA SER A 49 10.84 -9.95 8.34
C SER A 49 11.52 -10.14 9.71
N PRO A 50 12.68 -10.83 9.76
CA PRO A 50 13.48 -10.96 10.96
C PRO A 50 13.79 -9.60 11.56
N LYS A 51 13.55 -9.47 12.87
CA LYS A 51 13.93 -8.26 13.63
C LYS A 51 15.41 -8.27 14.05
N THR A 52 16.06 -9.43 13.99
CA THR A 52 17.44 -9.60 14.44
C THR A 52 18.41 -9.25 13.31
N ILE A 53 19.21 -8.20 13.53
CA ILE A 53 20.29 -7.82 12.62
C ILE A 53 21.48 -8.77 12.83
N ARG A 54 21.74 -9.63 11.86
CA ARG A 54 22.97 -10.42 11.73
C ARG A 54 23.96 -9.67 10.84
N ARG A 55 25.17 -9.41 11.35
CA ARG A 55 26.22 -8.69 10.61
C ARG A 55 26.47 -9.34 9.26
N GLY A 56 26.29 -8.56 8.19
CA GLY A 56 26.57 -8.97 6.81
C GLY A 56 25.51 -9.85 6.13
N PHE A 57 24.38 -10.17 6.77
CA PHE A 57 23.30 -10.97 6.17
C PHE A 57 21.91 -10.51 6.65
N THR A 58 21.72 -9.19 6.74
CA THR A 58 20.42 -8.59 7.10
C THR A 58 19.97 -7.67 5.98
N PHE A 59 18.77 -7.94 5.48
CA PHE A 59 18.09 -7.12 4.50
C PHE A 59 16.92 -6.41 5.19
N ILE A 60 16.72 -5.15 4.82
CA ILE A 60 15.67 -4.28 5.34
C ILE A 60 14.66 -4.10 4.20
N PRO A 61 13.47 -4.71 4.30
CA PRO A 61 12.44 -4.54 3.29
C PRO A 61 11.66 -3.24 3.48
N ASP A 62 11.31 -2.63 2.35
CA ASP A 62 10.41 -1.50 2.25
C ASP A 62 8.95 -2.01 2.24
N PRO A 63 8.10 -1.58 3.18
CA PRO A 63 6.71 -2.01 3.22
C PRO A 63 5.84 -1.39 2.10
N GLN A 64 6.32 -0.39 1.35
CA GLN A 64 5.52 0.27 0.30
C GLN A 64 5.60 -0.43 -1.07
N ASP A 65 6.76 -1.00 -1.41
CA ASP A 65 7.04 -1.60 -2.73
C ASP A 65 7.78 -2.94 -2.65
N GLY A 66 8.12 -3.41 -1.44
CA GLY A 66 8.91 -4.62 -1.24
C GLY A 66 10.38 -4.47 -1.64
N GLY A 67 10.86 -3.25 -1.90
CA GLY A 67 12.26 -2.94 -2.17
C GLY A 67 13.15 -3.38 -1.03
N LEU A 68 14.40 -3.74 -1.34
CA LEU A 68 15.34 -4.23 -0.33
C LEU A 68 16.48 -3.27 -0.13
N TYR A 69 16.89 -3.09 1.13
CA TYR A 69 18.06 -2.34 1.51
C TYR A 69 19.02 -3.21 2.32
N ILE A 70 20.31 -2.89 2.26
CA ILE A 70 21.33 -3.48 3.11
C ILE A 70 22.05 -2.39 3.89
N LEU A 71 22.38 -2.67 5.15
CA LEU A 71 23.25 -1.82 5.94
C LEU A 71 24.68 -2.36 5.86
N LYS A 72 25.54 -1.66 5.12
CA LYS A 72 26.96 -2.03 4.95
C LYS A 72 27.84 -0.84 5.31
N ASP A 73 28.79 -1.06 6.22
CA ASP A 73 29.75 -0.04 6.69
C ASP A 73 29.07 1.24 7.21
N GLY A 74 27.92 1.09 7.87
CA GLY A 74 27.12 2.21 8.38
C GLY A 74 26.28 2.95 7.33
N GLN A 75 26.33 2.52 6.06
CA GLN A 75 25.55 3.11 4.97
C GLN A 75 24.40 2.20 4.54
N LEU A 76 23.22 2.79 4.42
CA LEU A 76 22.05 2.12 3.85
C LEU A 76 22.13 2.18 2.32
N LYS A 77 22.11 1.02 1.66
CA LYS A 77 22.14 0.92 0.20
C LYS A 77 20.91 0.19 -0.31
N LYS A 78 20.21 0.79 -1.28
CA LYS A 78 19.09 0.15 -2.00
C LYS A 78 19.63 -0.91 -2.95
N LEU A 79 19.05 -2.10 -2.92
CA LEU A 79 19.34 -3.17 -3.85
C LEU A 79 18.55 -2.98 -5.16
N PRO A 80 19.05 -3.53 -6.28
CA PRO A 80 18.40 -3.38 -7.59
C PRO A 80 17.11 -4.20 -7.75
N TYR A 81 16.82 -5.12 -6.82
CA TYR A 81 15.67 -6.01 -6.89
C TYR A 81 14.81 -5.92 -5.63
N SER A 82 13.49 -5.92 -5.82
CA SER A 82 12.49 -6.05 -4.75
C SER A 82 12.17 -7.52 -4.43
N ILE A 83 11.48 -7.76 -3.31
CA ILE A 83 10.97 -9.08 -2.93
C ILE A 83 10.13 -9.70 -4.06
N PRO A 84 9.11 -9.03 -4.65
CA PRO A 84 8.37 -9.58 -5.78
C PRO A 84 9.25 -9.99 -6.97
N GLN A 85 10.25 -9.17 -7.31
CA GLN A 85 11.15 -9.46 -8.43
C GLN A 85 12.05 -10.67 -8.14
N LEU A 86 12.60 -10.77 -6.94
CA LEU A 86 13.41 -11.91 -6.52
C LEU A 86 12.59 -13.20 -6.44
N VAL A 87 11.34 -13.13 -5.97
CA VAL A 87 10.43 -14.29 -5.99
C VAL A 87 10.16 -14.72 -7.42
N SER A 88 9.92 -13.79 -8.35
CA SER A 88 9.71 -14.11 -9.76
C SER A 88 10.96 -14.70 -10.45
N ALA A 89 12.16 -14.33 -9.99
CA ALA A 89 13.43 -14.85 -10.51
C ALA A 89 13.88 -16.15 -9.81
N SER A 90 13.15 -16.61 -8.78
CA SER A 90 13.48 -17.81 -8.03
C SER A 90 12.99 -19.10 -8.72
N PRO A 91 13.63 -20.26 -8.46
CA PRO A 91 14.82 -20.44 -7.64
C PRO A 91 16.10 -20.01 -8.37
N CYS A 92 17.03 -19.36 -7.65
CA CYS A 92 18.32 -18.96 -8.22
C CYS A 92 19.46 -19.02 -7.21
N ARG A 93 20.70 -19.02 -7.72
CA ARG A 93 21.94 -18.99 -6.93
C ARG A 93 22.78 -17.81 -7.37
N THR A 94 23.23 -16.98 -6.43
CA THR A 94 24.12 -15.86 -6.72
C THR A 94 25.58 -16.29 -6.79
N ALA A 95 26.44 -15.42 -7.34
CA ALA A 95 27.87 -15.70 -7.51
C ALA A 95 28.62 -15.90 -6.19
N ASP A 96 28.16 -15.27 -5.11
CA ASP A 96 28.66 -15.45 -3.74
C ASP A 96 28.09 -16.70 -3.04
N GLY A 97 27.30 -17.52 -3.74
CA GLY A 97 26.85 -18.82 -3.28
C GLY A 97 25.50 -18.84 -2.57
N VAL A 98 24.87 -17.68 -2.35
CA VAL A 98 23.56 -17.59 -1.67
C VAL A 98 22.45 -18.14 -2.58
N LEU A 99 21.60 -19.00 -2.01
CA LEU A 99 20.44 -19.56 -2.67
C LEU A 99 19.19 -18.76 -2.33
N TYR A 100 18.38 -18.46 -3.35
CA TYR A 100 17.12 -17.76 -3.24
C TYR A 100 16.00 -18.73 -3.60
N ALA A 101 15.03 -18.86 -2.72
CA ALA A 101 13.81 -19.61 -2.93
C ALA A 101 12.62 -18.69 -2.69
N GLY A 102 11.76 -18.58 -3.70
CA GLY A 102 10.59 -17.71 -3.70
C GLY A 102 9.32 -18.52 -3.88
N SER A 103 8.23 -18.05 -3.27
CA SER A 103 6.88 -18.51 -3.60
C SER A 103 5.91 -17.33 -3.63
N LYS A 104 4.93 -17.40 -4.53
CA LYS A 104 3.88 -16.40 -4.68
C LYS A 104 2.53 -17.09 -4.49
N LYS A 105 1.66 -16.51 -3.66
CA LYS A 105 0.26 -16.93 -3.52
C LYS A 105 -0.64 -15.75 -3.85
N ASP A 106 -1.47 -15.92 -4.88
CA ASP A 106 -2.49 -14.95 -5.26
C ASP A 106 -3.85 -15.36 -4.72
N VAL A 107 -4.56 -14.41 -4.12
CA VAL A 107 -5.94 -14.57 -3.66
C VAL A 107 -6.80 -13.39 -4.11
N TRP A 108 -8.08 -13.63 -4.30
CA TRP A 108 -9.09 -12.58 -4.47
C TRP A 108 -9.91 -12.48 -3.20
N LEU A 109 -9.93 -11.30 -2.59
CA LEU A 109 -10.79 -10.99 -1.45
C LEU A 109 -12.12 -10.46 -1.97
N GLU A 110 -13.22 -11.13 -1.63
CA GLU A 110 -14.57 -10.61 -1.87
C GLU A 110 -14.99 -9.77 -0.67
N ILE A 111 -15.23 -8.48 -0.89
CA ILE A 111 -15.52 -7.49 0.17
C ILE A 111 -16.83 -6.78 -0.13
N ASP A 112 -17.66 -6.56 0.90
CA ASP A 112 -18.78 -5.61 0.83
C ASP A 112 -18.21 -4.19 0.94
N PRO A 113 -18.27 -3.34 -0.11
CA PRO A 113 -17.65 -2.01 -0.11
C PRO A 113 -18.30 -1.03 0.88
N ASN A 114 -19.53 -1.30 1.34
CA ASN A 114 -20.25 -0.45 2.29
C ASN A 114 -19.94 -0.85 3.73
N LYS A 115 -19.82 -2.16 4.00
CA LYS A 115 -19.60 -2.68 5.36
C LYS A 115 -18.14 -3.03 5.67
N GLY A 116 -17.29 -3.18 4.66
CA GLY A 116 -15.90 -3.62 4.79
C GLY A 116 -15.73 -5.05 5.27
N ILE A 117 -16.76 -5.88 5.11
CA ILE A 117 -16.74 -7.27 5.57
C ILE A 117 -16.20 -8.15 4.44
N LYS A 118 -15.22 -9.01 4.76
CA LYS A 118 -14.79 -10.09 3.87
C LYS A 118 -15.89 -11.14 3.78
N VAL A 119 -16.54 -11.22 2.62
CA VAL A 119 -17.61 -12.18 2.29
C VAL A 119 -17.02 -13.52 1.89
N GLY A 120 -15.86 -13.50 1.23
CA GLY A 120 -15.21 -14.69 0.73
C GLY A 120 -13.76 -14.45 0.33
N GLU A 121 -13.06 -15.55 0.04
CA GLU A 121 -11.71 -15.56 -0.51
C GLU A 121 -11.65 -16.61 -1.61
N LEU A 122 -11.11 -16.25 -2.77
CA LEU A 122 -10.86 -17.19 -3.87
C LEU A 122 -9.36 -17.36 -4.03
N SER A 123 -8.92 -18.62 -4.12
CA SER A 123 -7.53 -18.97 -4.34
C SER A 123 -7.45 -20.14 -5.31
N GLN A 124 -6.30 -20.33 -5.97
CA GLN A 124 -6.10 -21.40 -6.95
C GLN A 124 -6.39 -22.80 -6.37
N SER A 125 -6.08 -23.03 -5.09
CA SER A 125 -6.34 -24.31 -4.40
C SER A 125 -7.81 -24.53 -4.02
N GLN A 126 -8.66 -23.52 -4.21
CA GLN A 126 -10.10 -23.55 -3.93
C GLN A 126 -10.95 -23.35 -5.18
N ALA A 127 -10.35 -23.44 -6.38
CA ALA A 127 -10.98 -23.16 -7.66
C ALA A 127 -12.16 -24.08 -8.02
N ASP A 128 -12.33 -25.21 -7.32
CA ASP A 128 -13.51 -26.08 -7.44
C ASP A 128 -14.77 -25.49 -6.77
N ARG A 129 -14.63 -24.41 -5.97
CA ARG A 129 -15.78 -23.65 -5.48
C ARG A 129 -16.26 -22.73 -6.60
N GLN A 130 -17.42 -23.08 -7.16
CA GLN A 130 -18.21 -22.27 -8.08
C GLN A 130 -18.12 -20.79 -7.69
N CYS A 131 -17.62 -19.93 -8.60
CA CYS A 131 -17.38 -18.51 -8.35
C CYS A 131 -18.59 -17.91 -7.61
N PRO A 132 -18.44 -17.52 -6.33
CA PRO A 132 -19.48 -16.87 -5.56
C PRO A 132 -19.50 -15.40 -5.99
N LEU A 133 -19.75 -15.14 -7.27
CA LEU A 133 -20.23 -13.81 -7.66
C LEU A 133 -21.67 -13.74 -7.17
N ASN A 134 -21.84 -13.42 -5.88
CA ASN A 134 -23.09 -12.92 -5.38
C ASN A 134 -23.41 -11.68 -6.22
N LYS A 135 -24.36 -11.87 -7.13
CA LYS A 135 -24.71 -10.89 -8.17
C LYS A 135 -25.18 -9.60 -7.50
N ASN A 136 -24.29 -8.61 -7.45
CA ASN A 136 -24.54 -7.16 -7.62
C ASN A 136 -23.98 -6.21 -6.54
N THR A 137 -23.31 -6.67 -5.47
CA THR A 137 -22.86 -5.73 -4.42
C THR A 137 -21.45 -5.93 -3.86
N SER A 138 -20.77 -7.05 -4.11
CA SER A 138 -19.41 -7.28 -3.62
C SER A 138 -18.35 -6.81 -4.62
N ILE A 139 -17.20 -6.37 -4.11
CA ILE A 139 -16.00 -6.09 -4.91
C ILE A 139 -14.96 -7.19 -4.72
N LEU A 140 -14.19 -7.47 -5.77
CA LEU A 140 -13.07 -8.40 -5.72
C LEU A 140 -11.75 -7.61 -5.73
N ILE A 141 -10.95 -7.77 -4.68
CA ILE A 141 -9.63 -7.16 -4.57
C ILE A 141 -8.57 -8.25 -4.65
N GLY A 142 -7.65 -8.13 -5.61
CA GLY A 142 -6.50 -9.03 -5.70
C GLY A 142 -5.50 -8.72 -4.58
N ARG A 143 -5.00 -9.76 -3.91
CA ARG A 143 -3.94 -9.67 -2.90
C ARG A 143 -2.90 -10.75 -3.18
N SER A 144 -1.64 -10.33 -3.31
CA SER A 144 -0.52 -11.23 -3.61
C SER A 144 0.43 -11.30 -2.43
N GLU A 145 0.66 -12.50 -1.92
CA GLU A 145 1.66 -12.80 -0.89
C GLU A 145 2.93 -13.35 -1.53
N TYR A 146 4.06 -12.72 -1.27
CA TYR A 146 5.40 -13.08 -1.74
C TYR A 146 6.24 -13.53 -0.56
N LYS A 147 6.65 -14.80 -0.56
CA LYS A 147 7.58 -15.35 0.44
C LYS A 147 8.94 -15.56 -0.21
N LEU A 148 9.96 -14.92 0.35
CA LEU A 148 11.35 -15.03 -0.09
C LEU A 148 12.20 -15.59 1.04
N THR A 149 12.98 -16.63 0.72
CA THR A 149 13.98 -17.23 1.58
C THR A 149 15.34 -17.12 0.91
N MET A 150 16.31 -16.59 1.64
CA MET A 150 17.70 -16.47 1.23
C MET A 150 18.55 -17.30 2.20
N MET A 151 19.36 -18.21 1.68
CA MET A 151 20.20 -19.08 2.49
C MET A 151 21.62 -19.19 1.94
N ASP A 152 22.60 -19.11 2.81
CA ASP A 152 23.99 -19.49 2.51
C ASP A 152 24.13 -21.01 2.74
N PRO A 153 24.42 -21.81 1.71
CA PRO A 153 24.57 -23.26 1.86
C PRO A 153 25.79 -23.63 2.70
N GLU A 154 26.82 -22.79 2.74
CA GLU A 154 28.05 -23.02 3.51
C GLU A 154 27.89 -22.61 4.98
N ASN A 155 26.96 -21.70 5.27
CA ASN A 155 26.69 -21.23 6.62
C ASN A 155 25.19 -21.24 6.92
N ARG A 156 24.74 -22.30 7.60
CA ARG A 156 23.34 -22.47 7.99
C ARG A 156 22.79 -21.35 8.88
N ASP A 157 23.65 -20.59 9.57
CA ASP A 157 23.24 -19.42 10.36
C ASP A 157 23.00 -18.17 9.51
N ARG A 158 23.30 -18.19 8.21
CA ARG A 158 22.98 -17.11 7.27
C ARG A 158 21.73 -17.47 6.49
N GLN A 159 20.60 -17.41 7.19
CA GLN A 159 19.27 -17.52 6.61
C GLN A 159 18.49 -16.25 6.89
N TRP A 160 17.79 -15.78 5.86
CA TRP A 160 16.92 -14.61 5.94
C TRP A 160 15.62 -14.91 5.20
N ASN A 161 14.49 -14.67 5.85
CA ASN A 161 13.17 -14.92 5.31
C ASN A 161 12.37 -13.63 5.33
N ALA A 162 11.61 -13.32 4.29
CA ALA A 162 10.61 -12.26 4.35
C ALA A 162 9.33 -12.67 3.65
N THR A 163 8.22 -12.19 4.20
CA THR A 163 6.91 -12.24 3.56
C THR A 163 6.47 -10.80 3.31
N PHE A 164 6.21 -10.47 2.04
CA PHE A 164 5.69 -9.19 1.61
C PHE A 164 4.34 -9.42 0.94
N THR A 165 3.36 -8.57 1.24
CA THR A 165 2.04 -8.63 0.62
C THR A 165 1.71 -7.32 -0.05
N ASP A 166 1.13 -7.37 -1.24
CA ASP A 166 0.61 -6.18 -1.93
C ASP A 166 -0.81 -6.42 -2.44
N TYR A 167 -1.59 -5.33 -2.51
CA TYR A 167 -2.89 -5.34 -3.16
C TYR A 167 -2.70 -4.99 -4.63
N SER A 168 -3.28 -5.81 -5.50
CA SER A 168 -3.26 -5.60 -6.94
C SER A 168 -4.03 -4.33 -7.29
N SER A 169 -3.35 -3.37 -7.90
CA SER A 169 -3.93 -2.15 -8.44
C SER A 169 -3.63 -2.00 -9.92
N HIS A 170 -4.47 -1.23 -10.61
CA HIS A 170 -4.23 -0.80 -11.97
C HIS A 170 -2.94 -0.01 -12.09
N LEU A 171 -2.28 -0.18 -13.24
CA LEU A 171 -1.05 0.54 -13.60
C LEU A 171 -1.33 1.91 -14.21
N LEU A 172 -2.60 2.19 -14.53
CA LEU A 172 -3.00 3.46 -15.16
C LEU A 172 -2.96 4.59 -14.14
N SER A 173 -2.62 5.79 -14.62
CA SER A 173 -2.66 7.00 -13.83
C SER A 173 -4.08 7.27 -13.35
N ILE A 174 -4.18 7.68 -12.09
CA ILE A 174 -5.42 8.12 -11.43
C ILE A 174 -6.20 9.07 -12.32
N ASP A 175 -7.53 8.99 -12.24
CA ASP A 175 -8.43 9.94 -12.86
C ASP A 175 -7.96 11.38 -12.58
N PRO A 176 -7.66 12.19 -13.62
CA PRO A 176 -7.30 13.60 -13.45
C PRO A 176 -8.31 14.41 -12.64
N SER A 177 -9.54 13.91 -12.49
CA SER A 177 -10.57 14.53 -11.67
C SER A 177 -10.37 14.36 -10.16
N TYR A 178 -9.41 13.55 -9.68
CA TYR A 178 -9.20 13.39 -8.24
C TYR A 178 -8.58 14.66 -7.64
N PRO A 179 -9.31 15.41 -6.78
CA PRO A 179 -8.92 16.77 -6.42
C PRO A 179 -7.95 16.85 -5.24
N TYR A 180 -7.58 15.71 -4.64
CA TYR A 180 -6.88 15.68 -3.35
C TYR A 180 -5.45 15.17 -3.47
N GLN A 181 -4.55 15.85 -2.75
CA GLN A 181 -3.20 15.39 -2.47
C GLN A 181 -3.14 14.89 -1.02
N HIS A 182 -2.47 13.76 -0.83
CA HIS A 182 -2.37 13.11 0.48
C HIS A 182 -0.98 13.25 1.09
N PHE A 183 -0.95 13.52 2.40
CA PHE A 183 0.26 13.49 3.20
C PHE A 183 0.06 12.51 4.36
N THR A 184 1.10 11.75 4.68
CA THR A 184 1.07 10.81 5.80
C THR A 184 2.21 11.09 6.75
N SER A 185 2.00 10.82 8.03
CA SER A 185 3.10 10.78 8.98
C SER A 185 3.92 9.48 8.84
N THR A 186 5.16 9.53 9.31
CA THR A 186 6.08 8.38 9.27
C THR A 186 5.67 7.24 10.22
N VAL A 187 5.13 7.55 11.41
CA VAL A 187 5.01 6.55 12.50
C VAL A 187 3.59 6.36 13.02
N ASP A 188 2.82 7.42 13.21
CA ASP A 188 1.55 7.35 13.93
C ASP A 188 0.32 7.12 13.05
N GLY A 189 0.47 7.14 11.72
CA GLY A 189 -0.66 6.88 10.82
C GLY A 189 -1.59 8.09 10.65
N GLN A 190 -1.10 9.31 10.90
CA GLN A 190 -1.85 10.51 10.53
C GLN A 190 -1.90 10.61 9.00
N VAL A 191 -3.10 10.86 8.47
CA VAL A 191 -3.36 11.12 7.05
C VAL A 191 -4.05 12.47 6.92
N LEU A 192 -3.56 13.26 5.98
CA LEU A 192 -4.04 14.60 5.66
C LEU A 192 -4.41 14.65 4.19
N ALA A 193 -5.64 15.07 3.89
CA ALA A 193 -6.05 15.38 2.52
C ALA A 193 -6.12 16.89 2.32
N VAL A 194 -5.49 17.35 1.23
CA VAL A 194 -5.45 18.76 0.83
C VAL A 194 -6.10 18.90 -0.54
N ASN A 195 -7.02 19.86 -0.70
CA ASN A 195 -7.57 20.20 -2.00
C ASN A 195 -6.51 20.92 -2.84
N VAL A 196 -6.19 20.38 -4.00
CA VAL A 196 -5.14 20.91 -4.88
C VAL A 196 -5.53 22.28 -5.45
N ALA A 197 -6.82 22.49 -5.74
CA ALA A 197 -7.30 23.74 -6.34
C ALA A 197 -7.39 24.88 -5.31
N GLU A 198 -7.90 24.57 -4.11
CA GLU A 198 -8.12 25.55 -3.05
C GLU A 198 -6.90 25.73 -2.13
N GLY A 199 -6.03 24.73 -2.07
CA GLY A 199 -4.87 24.72 -1.17
C GLY A 199 -5.27 24.69 0.30
N ASN A 200 -6.41 24.11 0.67
CA ASN A 200 -6.86 23.96 2.05
C ASN A 200 -6.87 22.50 2.50
N VAL A 201 -6.75 22.29 3.81
CA VAL A 201 -6.91 20.98 4.42
C VAL A 201 -8.41 20.64 4.44
N VAL A 202 -8.78 19.55 3.77
CA VAL A 202 -10.17 19.07 3.75
C VAL A 202 -10.48 18.29 5.02
N TRP A 203 -9.62 17.33 5.35
CA TRP A 203 -9.75 16.51 6.56
C TRP A 203 -8.39 16.01 7.04
N LYS A 204 -8.37 15.64 8.32
CA LYS A 204 -7.24 14.99 8.99
C LYS A 204 -7.78 13.81 9.78
N ILE A 205 -7.15 12.65 9.64
CA ILE A 205 -7.52 11.43 10.35
C ILE A 205 -6.28 10.72 10.88
N ASP A 206 -6.45 9.97 11.97
CA ASP A 206 -5.47 9.03 12.49
C ASP A 206 -5.92 7.59 12.17
N VAL A 207 -5.16 6.88 11.33
CA VAL A 207 -5.41 5.47 11.00
C VAL A 207 -4.64 4.50 11.90
N GLY A 208 -3.99 4.98 12.95
CA GLY A 208 -3.44 4.20 14.06
C GLY A 208 -2.13 3.46 13.78
N ASN A 209 -1.66 3.42 12.54
CA ASN A 209 -0.39 2.79 12.16
C ASN A 209 0.14 3.34 10.82
N THR A 210 1.41 3.10 10.52
CA THR A 210 2.07 3.58 9.29
C THR A 210 1.30 3.14 8.04
N VAL A 211 0.95 4.13 7.21
CA VAL A 211 0.33 3.93 5.90
C VAL A 211 1.36 3.45 4.90
N VAL A 212 1.03 2.38 4.18
CA VAL A 212 1.91 1.75 3.18
C VAL A 212 1.35 1.84 1.76
N ALA A 213 0.04 2.03 1.63
CA ALA A 213 -0.61 2.29 0.36
C ALA A 213 -1.97 2.97 0.55
N MET A 214 -2.37 3.74 -0.45
CA MET A 214 -3.72 4.30 -0.57
C MET A 214 -4.29 3.92 -1.93
N TYR A 215 -5.59 3.68 -2.00
CA TYR A 215 -6.26 3.31 -3.25
C TYR A 215 -7.62 4.01 -3.38
N ILE A 216 -8.01 4.32 -4.61
CA ILE A 216 -9.40 4.61 -4.95
C ILE A 216 -9.98 3.39 -5.62
N LEU A 217 -11.18 3.01 -5.19
CA LEU A 217 -11.94 1.97 -5.85
C LEU A 217 -12.78 2.59 -6.97
N GLN A 218 -12.47 2.20 -8.20
CA GLN A 218 -13.19 2.56 -9.42
C GLN A 218 -13.85 1.31 -10.04
N SER A 219 -14.62 1.50 -11.12
CA SER A 219 -15.37 0.42 -11.78
C SER A 219 -14.49 -0.68 -12.40
N ASP A 220 -13.24 -0.35 -12.72
CA ASP A 220 -12.25 -1.25 -13.28
C ASP A 220 -11.37 -1.92 -12.21
N GLY A 221 -11.24 -1.35 -11.01
CA GLY A 221 -10.52 -1.95 -9.89
C GLY A 221 -9.94 -0.92 -8.93
N LEU A 222 -8.89 -1.32 -8.20
CA LEU A 222 -8.14 -0.41 -7.33
C LEU A 222 -7.14 0.42 -8.15
N HIS A 223 -7.12 1.73 -7.90
CA HIS A 223 -6.10 2.65 -8.43
C HIS A 223 -5.24 3.15 -7.28
N LYS A 224 -3.94 2.88 -7.34
CA LYS A 224 -3.01 3.29 -6.27
C LYS A 224 -2.82 4.81 -6.30
N LEU A 225 -3.01 5.43 -5.15
CA LEU A 225 -2.80 6.85 -4.93
C LEU A 225 -1.37 7.13 -4.48
N SER A 226 -0.77 8.17 -5.06
CA SER A 226 0.47 8.75 -4.55
C SER A 226 0.19 9.59 -3.31
N TYR A 227 1.08 9.50 -2.33
CA TYR A 227 1.07 10.31 -1.12
C TYR A 227 2.50 10.66 -0.71
N THR A 228 2.65 11.76 0.03
CA THR A 228 3.96 12.21 0.53
C THR A 228 4.10 11.87 2.00
N VAL A 229 5.19 11.19 2.36
CA VAL A 229 5.50 10.92 3.76
C VAL A 229 6.23 12.12 4.36
N VAL A 230 5.75 12.59 5.50
CA VAL A 230 6.27 13.77 6.21
C VAL A 230 6.53 13.43 7.67
N GLY A 231 7.57 14.03 8.26
CA GLY A 231 7.83 13.90 9.70
C GLY A 231 6.65 14.40 10.53
N LYS A 232 6.35 13.74 11.64
CA LYS A 232 5.16 14.04 12.46
C LYS A 232 5.08 15.53 12.86
N GLU A 233 6.17 16.05 13.41
CA GLU A 233 6.27 17.44 13.86
C GLU A 233 6.05 18.41 12.69
N THR A 234 6.63 18.08 11.53
CA THR A 234 6.46 18.89 10.32
C THR A 234 5.02 18.86 9.82
N LEU A 235 4.34 17.71 9.84
CA LEU A 235 2.94 17.59 9.45
C LEU A 235 2.02 18.35 10.41
N GLU A 236 2.32 18.35 11.71
CA GLU A 236 1.57 19.10 12.71
C GLU A 236 1.71 20.62 12.53
N GLU A 237 2.93 21.12 12.29
CA GLU A 237 3.17 22.54 11.98
C GLU A 237 2.52 22.96 10.67
N PHE A 238 2.53 22.07 9.67
CA PHE A 238 1.87 22.29 8.38
C PHE A 238 0.37 22.52 8.55
N VAL A 239 -0.30 21.68 9.36
CA VAL A 239 -1.74 21.85 9.67
C VAL A 239 -2.02 23.16 10.43
N LYS A 240 -1.14 23.56 11.37
CA LYS A 240 -1.28 24.85 12.07
C LYS A 240 -1.15 26.04 11.12
N CYS A 241 -0.24 25.95 10.16
CA CYS A 241 -0.02 27.00 9.15
C CYS A 241 -1.30 27.25 8.33
N PHE A 242 -1.99 26.20 7.89
CA PHE A 242 -3.26 26.35 7.16
C PHE A 242 -4.34 27.02 8.00
N LYS A 243 -4.54 26.58 9.25
CA LYS A 243 -5.52 27.21 10.15
C LYS A 243 -5.26 28.70 10.34
N LYS A 244 -3.98 29.10 10.41
CA LYS A 244 -3.60 30.52 10.52
C LYS A 244 -3.92 31.30 9.25
N HIS A 245 -3.68 30.72 8.08
CA HIS A 245 -3.93 31.36 6.78
C HIS A 245 -5.42 31.48 6.46
N GLU A 246 -6.22 30.51 6.90
CA GLU A 246 -7.68 30.54 6.84
C GLU A 246 -8.24 31.73 7.65
N ILE A 247 -7.62 32.03 8.81
CA ILE A 247 -7.98 33.18 9.65
C ILE A 247 -7.54 34.52 9.02
N THR A 248 -6.43 34.54 8.26
CA THR A 248 -5.91 35.77 7.63
C THR A 248 -6.38 36.01 6.19
N GLY A 249 -7.16 35.09 5.60
CA GLY A 249 -7.77 35.24 4.28
C GLY A 249 -6.82 35.15 3.08
N VAL A 250 -5.60 34.64 3.27
CA VAL A 250 -4.60 34.49 2.20
C VAL A 250 -4.28 33.01 2.03
N GLY A 251 -4.87 32.36 1.02
CA GLY A 251 -4.58 30.96 0.70
C GLY A 251 -3.17 30.79 0.15
N LEU A 252 -2.47 29.73 0.56
CA LEU A 252 -1.19 29.33 -0.02
C LEU A 252 -1.46 28.48 -1.28
N PRO A 253 -0.90 28.83 -2.46
CA PRO A 253 -1.04 27.98 -3.64
C PRO A 253 -0.39 26.61 -3.41
N ALA A 254 -1.06 25.53 -3.84
CA ALA A 254 -0.57 24.15 -3.68
C ALA A 254 0.86 23.92 -4.22
N ILE A 255 1.30 24.73 -5.19
CA ILE A 255 2.64 24.69 -5.80
C ILE A 255 3.76 24.94 -4.77
N TYR A 256 3.50 25.73 -3.73
CA TYR A 256 4.46 25.96 -2.64
C TYR A 256 4.57 24.76 -1.69
N LEU A 257 3.58 23.88 -1.63
CA LEU A 257 3.58 22.74 -0.70
C LEU A 257 4.64 21.71 -1.08
N SER A 258 4.86 21.50 -2.38
CA SER A 258 5.94 20.66 -2.90
C SER A 258 7.34 21.26 -2.72
N LEU A 259 7.47 22.59 -2.58
CA LEU A 259 8.75 23.27 -2.36
C LEU A 259 9.16 23.32 -0.89
N ILE A 260 8.24 23.10 0.06
CA ILE A 260 8.53 23.08 1.51
C ILE A 260 9.26 21.79 1.92
N PHE A 261 9.25 20.75 1.08
CA PHE A 261 9.83 19.43 1.38
C PHE A 261 11.10 19.09 0.58
N ILE A 262 11.76 20.08 -0.03
CA ILE A 262 13.08 19.95 -0.68
C ILE A 262 14.16 20.54 0.22
#